data_AF-A0A1B6NT09-F1
#
_entry.id   AF-A0A1B6NT09-F1
#
_cell.length_a   1.000
_cell.length_b   1.000
_cell.length_c   1.000
_cell.angle_alpha   90.00
_cell.angle_beta   90.00
_cell.angle_gamma   90.00
#
_symmetry.space_group_name_H-M   'P 1'
#
loop_
_entity.id
_entity.type
_entity.pdbx_description
1 polymer ?
#
loop_
_entity_poly.entity_id
_entity_poly.type
_entity_poly.pdbx_seq_one_letter_code
_entity_poly.pdbx_strand_id
1 'polypeptide(L)' 'HPKKRTTITRRRYSGKCFTNNENVFVMPAFGQFTGGLDIDEEVMLTLLPKRSRQVFMLYDNIIFKV' A
#
# COMPACT_ATOMS: atom_id res chain seq x y z
N HIS A 1 -6.67 -1.30 -6.61
CA HIS A 1 -5.20 -1.39 -6.71
C HIS A 1 -4.57 -0.62 -5.54
N PRO A 2 -4.12 -1.28 -4.47
CA PRO A 2 -3.56 -0.61 -3.29
C PRO A 2 -2.30 0.19 -3.66
N LYS A 3 -2.32 1.47 -3.32
CA LYS A 3 -1.24 2.43 -3.51
C LYS A 3 -0.85 2.98 -2.14
N LYS A 4 0.44 3.16 -1.90
CA LYS A 4 0.90 3.90 -0.71
C LYS A 4 1.59 5.17 -1.18
N ARG A 5 1.15 6.31 -0.64
CA ARG A 5 1.93 7.55 -0.66
C ARG A 5 2.64 7.69 0.68
N THR A 6 3.97 7.72 0.66
CA THR A 6 4.77 8.00 1.86
C THR A 6 5.74 9.14 1.58
N THR A 7 6.03 9.94 2.59
CA THR A 7 7.04 11.02 2.52
C THR A 7 8.22 10.60 3.38
N ILE A 8 9.36 10.35 2.74
CA ILE A 8 10.61 10.02 3.43
C ILE A 8 11.58 11.17 3.18
N THR A 9 12.02 11.82 4.25
CA THR A 9 13.13 12.82 4.25
C THR A 9 13.01 13.89 3.16
N ARG A 10 11.78 14.39 2.90
CA ARG A 10 11.39 15.40 1.89
C ARG A 10 11.09 14.92 0.47
N ARG A 11 11.21 13.62 0.16
CA ARG A 11 10.76 13.06 -1.13
C ARG A 11 9.45 12.31 -0.95
N ARG A 12 8.52 12.51 -1.89
CA ARG A 12 7.24 11.82 -1.93
C ARG A 12 7.37 10.58 -2.80
N TYR A 13 7.21 9.42 -2.19
CA TYR A 13 7.19 8.13 -2.86
C TYR A 13 5.75 7.68 -3.03
N SER A 14 5.45 7.19 -4.22
CA SER A 14 4.14 6.72 -4.60
C SER A 14 4.32 5.47 -5.44
N GLY A 15 3.79 4.36 -4.99
CA GLY A 15 4.07 3.06 -5.59
C GLY A 15 2.99 2.03 -5.28
N LYS A 16 3.07 0.92 -6.00
CA LYS A 16 2.26 -0.26 -5.75
C LYS A 16 2.63 -0.80 -4.36
N CYS A 17 1.64 -1.29 -3.63
CA CYS A 17 1.90 -1.95 -2.36
C CYS A 17 1.07 -3.21 -2.23
N PHE A 18 1.51 -4.13 -1.38
CA PHE A 18 0.64 -5.15 -0.81
C PHE A 18 0.46 -4.82 0.67
N THR A 19 -0.72 -5.14 1.18
CA THR A 19 -1.09 -4.86 2.57
C THR A 19 -1.88 -6.03 3.11
N ASN A 20 -1.60 -6.40 4.35
CA ASN A 20 -2.25 -7.55 4.96
C ASN A 20 -2.46 -7.36 6.46
N ASN A 21 -3.45 -8.05 6.98
CA ASN A 21 -3.64 -8.30 8.40
C ASN A 21 -3.80 -9.82 8.61
N GLU A 22 -4.28 -10.21 9.79
CA GLU A 22 -4.51 -11.62 10.16
C GLU A 22 -5.62 -12.28 9.32
N ASN A 23 -6.52 -11.50 8.73
CA ASN A 23 -7.76 -12.00 8.11
C ASN A 23 -7.76 -11.85 6.58
N VAL A 24 -6.99 -10.91 6.03
CA VAL A 24 -7.07 -10.50 4.63
C VAL A 24 -5.68 -10.13 4.11
N PHE A 25 -5.36 -10.61 2.91
CA PHE A 25 -4.17 -10.25 2.15
C PHE A 25 -4.58 -9.54 0.85
N VAL A 26 -4.22 -8.27 0.69
CA VAL A 26 -4.55 -7.47 -0.49
C VAL A 26 -3.32 -7.26 -1.35
N MET A 27 -3.35 -7.83 -2.56
CA MET A 27 -2.28 -7.73 -3.54
C MET A 27 -2.42 -6.51 -4.45
N PRO A 28 -1.31 -5.96 -4.98
CA PRO A 28 -1.36 -5.00 -6.07
C PRO A 28 -1.95 -5.64 -7.32
N ALA A 29 -2.59 -4.84 -8.17
CA ALA A 29 -3.06 -5.33 -9.45
C ALA A 29 -1.87 -5.72 -10.35
N PHE A 30 -1.91 -6.93 -10.91
CA PHE A 30 -1.00 -7.39 -11.94
C PHE A 30 -1.37 -6.71 -13.27
N GLY A 31 -0.69 -5.59 -13.58
CA GLY A 31 -0.91 -4.81 -14.80
C GLY A 31 -0.61 -3.31 -14.62
N GLN A 32 -0.61 -2.56 -15.72
CA GLN A 32 -0.54 -1.09 -15.69
C GLN A 32 -1.95 -0.51 -15.49
N PHE A 33 -2.48 -0.63 -14.28
CA PHE A 33 -3.72 0.07 -13.93
C PHE A 33 -3.43 1.54 -13.60
N THR A 34 -4.00 2.45 -14.38
CA THR A 34 -3.97 3.90 -14.13
C THR A 34 -5.02 4.25 -13.06
N GLY A 35 -4.67 4.02 -11.80
CA GLY A 35 -5.57 4.27 -10.68
C GLY A 35 -5.23 3.36 -9.52
N GLY A 36 -5.07 3.94 -8.33
CA GLY A 36 -4.78 3.21 -7.12
C GLY A 36 -5.54 3.80 -5.95
N LEU A 37 -6.10 2.93 -5.13
CA LEU A 37 -6.77 3.27 -3.89
C LEU A 37 -5.70 3.43 -2.82
N ASP A 38 -5.62 4.60 -2.19
CA ASP A 38 -4.64 4.78 -1.12
C ASP A 38 -5.05 3.91 0.08
N ILE A 39 -4.08 3.21 0.66
CA ILE A 39 -4.36 2.38 1.85
C ILE A 39 -4.83 3.21 3.05
N ASP A 40 -4.59 4.53 3.04
CA ASP A 40 -5.08 5.44 4.08
C ASP A 40 -6.49 5.98 3.82
N GLU A 41 -7.15 5.59 2.73
CA GLU A 41 -8.55 5.93 2.48
C GLU A 41 -9.49 5.11 3.37
N GLU A 42 -10.66 5.68 3.71
CA GLU A 42 -11.61 5.13 4.69
C GLU A 42 -12.02 3.69 4.38
N VAL A 43 -12.31 3.37 3.12
CA VAL A 43 -12.68 2.02 2.67
C VAL A 43 -11.58 1.00 2.99
N MET A 44 -10.31 1.39 2.82
CA MET A 44 -9.17 0.53 3.14
C MET A 44 -8.94 0.45 4.65
N LEU A 45 -9.20 1.51 5.40
CA LEU A 45 -9.07 1.51 6.86
C LEU A 45 -10.11 0.60 7.54
N THR A 46 -11.32 0.52 6.98
CA THR A 46 -12.36 -0.40 7.46
C THR A 46 -11.95 -1.86 7.30
N LEU A 47 -11.29 -2.21 6.19
CA LEU A 47 -10.83 -3.57 5.92
C LEU A 47 -9.49 -3.88 6.60
N LEU A 48 -8.60 -2.89 6.65
CA LEU A 48 -7.21 -2.98 7.12
C LEU A 48 -6.90 -1.78 8.03
N PRO A 49 -7.27 -1.85 9.33
CA PRO A 49 -6.95 -0.83 10.31
C PRO A 49 -5.43 -0.62 10.44
N LYS A 50 -4.99 0.63 10.69
CA LYS A 50 -3.57 0.98 10.80
C LYS A 50 -2.80 0.14 11.82
N ARG A 51 -3.43 -0.22 12.94
CA ARG A 51 -2.80 -0.95 14.05
C ARG A 51 -2.52 -2.42 13.73
N SER A 52 -3.32 -3.01 12.85
CA SER A 52 -3.32 -4.46 12.60
C SER A 52 -2.81 -4.82 11.22
N ARG A 53 -2.33 -3.84 10.45
CA ARG A 53 -1.88 -4.06 9.08
C ARG A 53 -0.37 -3.92 8.95
N GLN A 54 0.18 -4.71 8.05
CA GLN A 54 1.53 -4.51 7.53
C GLN A 54 1.44 -3.99 6.11
N VAL A 55 2.30 -3.03 5.77
CA VAL A 55 2.33 -2.41 4.45
C VAL A 55 3.70 -2.64 3.84
N PHE A 56 3.71 -3.16 2.63
CA PHE A 56 4.91 -3.40 1.87
C PHE A 56 4.82 -2.67 0.54
N MET A 57 5.71 -1.71 0.34
CA MET A 57 5.77 -0.88 -0.85
C MET A 57 6.79 -1.46 -1.83
N LEU A 58 6.36 -1.62 -3.08
CA LEU A 58 7.21 -2.00 -4.20
C LEU A 58 7.74 -0.73 -4.85
N TYR A 59 9.06 -0.56 -4.84
CA TYR A 59 9.71 0.58 -5.48
C TYR A 59 11.10 0.18 -5.97
N ASP A 60 11.42 0.50 -7.22
CA ASP A 60 12.73 0.25 -7.84
C ASP A 60 13.27 -1.19 -7.65
N ASN A 61 12.40 -2.18 -7.90
CA ASN A 61 12.67 -3.61 -7.70
C ASN A 61 13.05 -4.02 -6.26
N ILE A 62 12.79 -3.14 -5.28
CA ILE A 62 12.99 -3.39 -3.86
C ILE A 62 11.63 -3.41 -3.15
N ILE A 63 11.53 -4.26 -2.13
CA ILE A 63 10.38 -4.33 -1.23
C ILE A 63 10.74 -3.59 0.07
N PHE A 64 10.01 -2.51 0.36
CA PHE A 64 10.15 -1.75 1.59
C PHE A 64 8.99 -2.04 2.53
N LYS A 65 9.27 -2.37 3.79
CA LYS A 65 8.25 -2.37 4.85
C LYS A 65 8.07 -0.94 5.36
N VAL A 66 6.83 -0.44 5.33
CA VAL A 66 6.49 0.98 5.60
C VAL A 66 5.45 1.10 6.71
#